data_AF-A0A7X7Y7T5-F1
#
_entry.id   AF-A0A7X7Y7T5-F1
#
_cell.length_a   1.000
_cell.length_b   1.000
_cell.length_c   1.000
_cell.angle_alpha   90.00
_cell.angle_beta   90.00
_cell.angle_gamma   90.00
#
_symmetry.space_group_name_H-M   'P 1'
#
loop_
_entity.id
_entity.type
_entity.pdbx_description
1 polymer ?
#
loop_
_entity_poly.entity_id
_entity_poly.type
_entity_poly.pdbx_seq_one_letter_code
_entity_poly.pdbx_strand_id
1 'polypeptide(L)' 'MIEFLKNVAREMRKVTWPNRKELVNYTITVVVTVLFFAAFFFVVDLGISSILNLFFE' A
#
# COMPACT_ATOMS: atom_id res chain seq x y z
N MET A 1 32.91 0.49 -16.18
CA MET A 1 31.67 0.99 -15.53
C MET A 1 30.54 1.21 -16.53
N ILE A 2 30.77 1.92 -17.65
CA ILE A 2 29.74 2.15 -18.68
C ILE A 2 29.24 0.83 -19.30
N GLU A 3 30.13 -0.14 -19.57
CA GLU A 3 29.73 -1.49 -20.01
C GLU A 3 28.88 -2.24 -18.98
N PHE A 4 29.18 -2.09 -17.69
CA PHE A 4 28.41 -2.72 -16.62
C PHE A 4 26.97 -2.19 -16.59
N LEU A 5 26.77 -0.86 -16.65
CA LEU A 5 25.43 -0.26 -16.74
C LEU A 5 24.68 -0.68 -18.01
N LYS A 6 25.40 -0.84 -19.13
CA LYS A 6 24.82 -1.32 -20.40
C LYS A 6 24.34 -2.76 -20.30
N ASN A 7 25.09 -3.61 -19.59
CA ASN A 7 24.71 -5.00 -19.33
C ASN A 7 23.51 -5.09 -18.36
N VAL A 8 23.48 -4.27 -17.30
CA VAL A 8 22.33 -4.17 -16.38
C VAL A 8 21.07 -3.71 -17.11
N ALA A 9 21.17 -2.68 -17.95
CA ALA A 9 20.04 -2.21 -18.77
C ALA A 9 19.54 -3.29 -19.74
N ARG A 10 20.43 -4.15 -20.25
CA ARG A 10 20.10 -5.26 -21.13
C ARG A 10 19.36 -6.38 -20.39
N GLU A 11 19.73 -6.66 -19.14
CA GLU A 11 19.06 -7.65 -18.30
C GLU A 11 17.69 -7.15 -17.81
N MET A 12 17.59 -5.86 -17.47
CA MET A 12 16.34 -5.20 -17.07
C MET A 12 15.26 -5.21 -18.16
N ARG A 13 15.67 -5.32 -19.44
CA ARG A 13 14.73 -5.51 -20.57
C ARG A 13 14.17 -6.93 -20.69
N LYS A 14 14.81 -7.93 -20.07
CA LYS A 14 14.29 -9.30 -20.01
C LYS A 14 13.29 -9.47 -18.88
N VAL A 15 13.23 -8.53 -17.94
CA VAL A 15 12.24 -8.52 -16.87
C VAL A 15 10.88 -8.19 -17.48
N THR A 16 9.92 -9.10 -17.31
CA THR A 16 8.52 -8.87 -17.68
C THR A 16 7.88 -7.89 -16.71
N TRP A 17 7.87 -6.62 -17.09
CA TRP A 17 7.17 -5.59 -16.35
C TRP A 17 5.64 -5.77 -16.46
N PRO A 18 4.90 -5.54 -15.36
CA PRO A 18 3.45 -5.66 -15.36
C PRO A 18 2.83 -4.67 -16.34
N ASN A 19 1.72 -5.06 -16.96
CA ASN A 19 0.99 -4.19 -17.87
C ASN A 19 0.38 -3.00 -17.09
N ARG A 20 0.28 -1.82 -17.71
CA ARG A 20 -0.26 -0.61 -17.08
C ARG A 20 -1.64 -0.83 -16.44
N LYS A 21 -2.49 -1.64 -17.08
CA LYS A 21 -3.82 -1.99 -16.58
C LYS A 21 -3.77 -2.82 -15.29
N GLU A 22 -2.82 -3.75 -15.23
CA GLU A 22 -2.64 -4.64 -14.07
C GLU A 22 -2.09 -3.85 -12.88
N LEU A 23 -1.12 -2.96 -13.12
CA LEU A 23 -0.57 -2.07 -12.09
C LEU A 23 -1.64 -1.15 -11.49
N VAL A 24 -2.54 -0.62 -12.32
CA VAL A 24 -3.66 0.22 -11.84
C VAL A 24 -4.62 -0.60 -10.98
N ASN A 25 -5.00 -1.80 -11.41
CA ASN A 25 -5.86 -2.68 -10.61
C ASN A 25 -5.23 -3.00 -9.25
N TYR A 26 -3.94 -3.36 -9.20
CA TYR A 26 -3.26 -3.61 -7.93
C TYR A 26 -3.22 -2.38 -7.04
N THR A 27 -2.96 -1.20 -7.61
CA THR A 27 -2.97 0.05 -6.85
C THR A 27 -4.36 0.34 -6.27
N ILE A 28 -5.42 0.16 -7.06
CA ILE A 28 -6.81 0.35 -6.60
C ILE A 28 -7.13 -0.61 -5.45
N THR A 29 -6.78 -1.89 -5.58
CA THR A 29 -7.00 -2.87 -4.52
C THR A 29 -6.32 -2.44 -3.21
N VAL A 30 -5.07 -2.00 -3.28
CA VAL A 30 -4.33 -1.52 -2.09
C VAL A 30 -4.97 -0.27 -1.50
N VAL A 31 -5.39 0.69 -2.33
CA VAL A 31 -6.06 1.91 -1.84
C VAL A 31 -7.37 1.57 -1.12
N VAL A 32 -8.16 0.65 -1.67
CA VAL A 32 -9.43 0.21 -1.07
C VAL A 32 -9.18 -0.46 0.28
N THR A 33 -8.20 -1.36 0.38
CA THR A 33 -7.91 -2.05 1.65
C THR A 33 -7.40 -1.07 2.71
N VAL A 34 -6.52 -0.13 2.34
CA VAL A 34 -6.02 0.91 3.26
C VAL A 34 -7.16 1.80 3.75
N LEU A 35 -8.05 2.25 2.87
CA LEU A 35 -9.21 3.05 3.26
C LEU A 35 -10.15 2.29 4.21
N PHE A 36 -10.37 1.00 3.96
CA PHE A 36 -11.18 0.15 4.84
C PHE A 36 -10.58 0.05 6.25
N PHE A 37 -9.28 -0.26 6.35
CA PHE A 37 -8.60 -0.33 7.65
C PHE A 37 -8.54 1.03 8.34
N ALA A 38 -8.31 2.13 7.61
CA ALA A 38 -8.32 3.47 8.17
C ALA A 38 -9.68 3.81 8.80
N ALA A 39 -10.78 3.50 8.11
CA ALA A 39 -12.13 3.69 8.65
C ALA A 39 -12.38 2.80 9.87
N PHE A 40 -11.92 1.55 9.86
CA PHE A 40 -12.01 0.65 11.00
C PHE A 40 -11.27 1.22 12.23
N PHE A 41 -10.01 1.64 12.08
CA PHE A 41 -9.25 2.23 13.17
C PHE A 41 -9.91 3.50 13.71
N PHE A 42 -10.45 4.36 12.83
CA PHE A 42 -11.18 5.55 13.26
C PHE A 42 -12.36 5.21 14.18
N VAL A 43 -13.16 4.19 13.84
CA VAL A 43 -14.29 3.76 14.68
C VAL A 43 -13.80 3.16 16.00
N VAL A 44 -12.75 2.35 15.95
CA VAL A 44 -12.17 1.71 17.14
C VAL A 44 -11.60 2.76 18.10
N ASP A 45 -10.88 3.75 17.61
CA ASP A 45 -10.30 4.82 18.42
C ASP A 45 -11.39 5.64 19.13
N LEU A 46 -12.50 5.94 18.45
CA LEU A 46 -13.65 6.61 19.05
C LEU A 46 -14.34 5.73 20.11
N GLY A 47 -14.49 4.44 19.83
CA GLY A 47 -15.07 3.48 20.78
C GLY A 47 -14.22 3.33 22.04
N ILE A 48 -12.91 3.13 21.87
CA ILE A 48 -11.96 3.00 22.98
C ILE A 48 -11.90 4.30 23.79
N SER A 49 -11.81 5.46 23.13
CA SER A 49 -11.77 6.76 23.84
C SER A 49 -13.02 6.97 24.69
N SER A 50 -14.19 6.62 24.16
CA SER A 50 -15.46 6.73 24.90
C SER A 50 -15.53 5.78 26.09
N ILE A 51 -15.05 4.55 25.92
CA ILE A 51 -15.01 3.53 26.99
C ILE A 51 -14.03 3.95 28.09
N LEU A 52 -12.82 4.39 27.73
CA LEU A 52 -11.83 4.81 28.72
C LEU A 52 -12.33 6.01 29.54
N ASN A 53 -12.95 7.01 28.90
CA ASN A 53 -13.51 8.14 29.63
C ASN A 53 -14.58 7.73 30.65
N LEU A 54 -15.39 6.71 30.36
CA LEU A 54 -16.40 6.18 31.29
C LEU A 54 -15.78 5.42 32.48
N PHE A 55 -14.60 4.83 32.33
CA PHE A 55 -13.92 4.07 33.39
C PHE A 55 -12.98 4.91 34.25
N PHE A 56 -12.46 6.02 33.73
CA PHE A 56 -11.54 6.92 34.44
C PHE A 56 -12.22 8.14 35.09
N GLU A 57 -13.52 8.32 34.87
CA GLU A 57 -14.43 9.18 35.67
C GLU A 57 -15.22 8.33 36.66
#